data_AF-A0A9E2LW28-F1
#
_entry.id   AF-A0A9E2LW28-F1
#
_cell.length_a   1.000
_cell.length_b   1.000
_cell.length_c   1.000
_cell.angle_alpha   90.00
_cell.angle_beta   90.00
_cell.angle_gamma   90.00
#
_symmetry.space_group_name_H-M   'P 1'
#
loop_
_entity.id
_entity.type
_entity.pdbx_description
1 polymer ?
#
loop_
_entity_poly.entity_id
_entity_poly.type
_entity_poly.pdbx_seq_one_letter_code
_entity_poly.pdbx_strand_id
1 'polypeptide(L)'
;KDWGDSSWTFALQILPLLLGGVLVAGFLLGGPGGTDHGVIPNHWIESAVGGNSIFANLFASVAGAFMYFATLTEVPILKGLMDSGMGEGPALALLLAGPALSLPSMLVIRSVMGTKKTVVYVALVIVLSTSAGFTYGLIA
;
A
#
# COMPACT_ATOMS: atom_id res chain seq x y z
N LYS A 1 -25.19 -18.42 -16.97
CA LYS A 1 -25.13 -17.64 -15.72
C LYS A 1 -25.17 -16.19 -16.14
N ASP A 2 -26.25 -15.50 -15.78
CA ASP A 2 -26.42 -14.11 -16.17
C ASP A 2 -25.33 -13.25 -15.54
N TRP A 3 -24.84 -12.29 -16.32
CA TRP A 3 -23.80 -11.35 -15.92
C TRP A 3 -24.22 -10.55 -14.67
N GLY A 4 -25.53 -10.28 -14.52
CA GLY A 4 -26.12 -9.63 -13.35
C GLY A 4 -25.93 -10.44 -12.06
N ASP A 5 -26.29 -11.73 -12.07
CA ASP A 5 -26.18 -12.59 -10.88
C ASP A 5 -24.73 -12.75 -10.42
N SER A 6 -23.80 -12.83 -11.36
CA SER A 6 -22.37 -12.96 -11.06
C SER A 6 -21.84 -11.67 -10.45
N SER A 7 -22.20 -10.51 -11.02
CA SER A 7 -21.81 -9.20 -10.49
C SER A 7 -22.40 -8.95 -9.11
N TRP A 8 -23.67 -9.32 -8.89
CA TRP A 8 -24.34 -9.20 -7.59
C TRP A 8 -23.68 -10.09 -6.52
N THR A 9 -23.34 -11.32 -6.89
CA THR A 9 -22.63 -12.24 -5.99
C THR A 9 -21.26 -11.69 -5.59
N PHE A 10 -20.49 -11.15 -6.53
CA PHE A 10 -19.20 -10.52 -6.21
C PHE A 10 -19.36 -9.27 -5.36
N ALA A 11 -20.36 -8.43 -5.65
CA ALA A 11 -20.64 -7.25 -4.85
C ALA A 11 -20.90 -7.65 -3.39
N LEU A 12 -21.76 -8.65 -3.15
CA LEU A 12 -22.06 -9.15 -1.80
C LEU A 12 -20.86 -9.78 -1.08
N GLN A 13 -19.84 -10.25 -1.80
CA GLN A 13 -18.59 -10.75 -1.19
C GLN A 13 -17.59 -9.64 -0.92
N ILE A 14 -17.44 -8.69 -1.84
CA ILE A 14 -16.44 -7.61 -1.76
C ILE A 14 -16.89 -6.54 -0.75
N LEU A 15 -18.17 -6.13 -0.76
CA LEU A 15 -18.68 -5.04 0.08
C LEU A 15 -18.42 -5.25 1.57
N PRO A 16 -18.75 -6.41 2.17
CA PRO A 16 -18.51 -6.63 3.60
C PRO A 16 -17.03 -6.61 3.95
N LEU A 17 -16.18 -7.20 3.09
CA LEU A 17 -14.73 -7.22 3.29
C LEU A 17 -14.13 -5.81 3.17
N LEU A 18 -14.57 -5.04 2.17
CA LEU A 18 -14.15 -3.66 1.95
C LEU A 18 -14.56 -2.79 3.14
N LEU A 19 -15.85 -2.81 3.51
CA LEU A 19 -16.36 -2.04 4.65
C LEU A 19 -15.65 -2.41 5.94
N GLY A 20 -15.47 -3.70 6.22
CA GLY A 20 -14.69 -4.16 7.37
C GLY A 20 -13.26 -3.64 7.35
N GLY A 21 -12.57 -3.74 6.21
CA GLY A 21 -11.21 -3.25 6.05
C GLY A 21 -11.09 -1.73 6.25
N VAL A 22 -12.00 -0.94 5.68
CA VAL A 22 -12.01 0.53 5.83
C VAL A 22 -12.33 0.94 7.27
N LEU A 23 -13.26 0.27 7.94
CA LEU A 23 -13.58 0.55 9.34
C LEU A 23 -12.40 0.20 10.27
N VAL A 24 -11.74 -0.93 10.03
CA VAL A 24 -10.53 -1.31 10.78
C VAL A 24 -9.41 -0.31 10.51
N ALA A 25 -9.18 0.08 9.26
CA ALA A 25 -8.17 1.08 8.92
C ALA A 25 -8.47 2.44 9.57
N GLY A 26 -9.72 2.89 9.56
CA GLY A 26 -10.14 4.13 10.24
C GLY A 26 -10.02 4.05 11.77
N PHE A 27 -10.31 2.89 12.38
CA PHE A 27 -10.08 2.68 13.81
C PHE A 27 -8.59 2.70 14.17
N LEU A 28 -7.74 2.14 13.32
CA LEU A 28 -6.29 2.07 13.55
C LEU A 28 -5.59 3.40 13.24
N LEU A 29 -5.91 4.05 12.12
CA LEU A 29 -5.19 5.22 11.59
C LEU A 29 -5.91 6.55 11.90
N GLY A 30 -7.15 6.51 12.36
CA GLY A 30 -7.96 7.70 12.59
C GLY A 30 -8.86 8.05 11.40
N GLY A 31 -9.81 8.94 11.65
CA GLY A 31 -10.77 9.41 10.64
C GLY A 31 -10.19 10.54 9.77
N PRO A 32 -10.72 10.73 8.55
CA PRO A 32 -10.38 11.90 7.72
C PRO A 32 -10.81 13.18 8.46
N GLY A 33 -9.87 14.03 8.86
CA GLY A 33 -10.19 15.30 9.55
C GLY A 33 -9.26 15.71 10.70
N GLY A 34 -8.29 14.86 11.09
CA GLY A 34 -7.17 15.26 11.96
C GLY A 34 -7.50 15.44 13.46
N THR A 35 -8.75 15.29 13.88
CA THR A 35 -9.15 15.41 15.30
C THR A 35 -9.25 14.07 16.04
N ASP A 36 -9.45 12.96 15.35
CA ASP A 36 -9.57 11.62 15.97
C ASP A 36 -8.28 10.82 15.76
N HIS A 37 -7.47 10.71 16.81
CA HIS A 37 -6.30 9.84 16.84
C HIS A 37 -6.77 8.37 16.82
N GLY A 38 -6.41 7.63 15.77
CA GLY A 38 -6.58 6.19 15.75
C GLY A 38 -5.74 5.50 16.84
N VAL A 39 -5.91 4.18 16.97
CA VAL A 39 -5.13 3.39 17.95
C VAL A 39 -3.62 3.43 17.67
N ILE A 40 -3.22 3.57 16.40
CA ILE A 40 -1.81 3.70 16.00
C ILE A 40 -1.39 5.15 16.20
N PRO A 41 -0.38 5.41 17.05
CA PRO A 41 0.11 6.78 17.24
C PRO A 41 0.76 7.34 15.97
N ASN A 42 0.41 8.57 15.60
CA ASN A 42 0.95 9.25 14.41
C ASN A 42 2.49 9.32 14.40
N HIS A 43 3.13 9.45 15.57
CA HIS A 43 4.59 9.50 15.66
C HIS A 43 5.27 8.21 15.12
N TRP A 44 4.61 7.05 15.16
CA TRP A 44 5.13 5.83 14.53
C TRP A 44 5.14 5.96 13.01
N ILE A 45 4.06 6.48 12.43
CA ILE A 45 3.91 6.68 10.98
C ILE A 45 4.91 7.75 10.52
N GLU A 46 4.96 8.89 11.20
CA GLU A 46 5.93 9.95 10.90
C GLU A 46 7.39 9.47 11.01
N SER A 47 7.71 8.66 12.03
CA SER A 47 9.08 8.14 12.19
C SER A 47 9.48 7.13 11.11
N ALA A 48 8.52 6.34 10.60
CA ALA A 48 8.79 5.28 9.62
C ALA A 48 8.73 5.78 8.18
N VAL A 49 7.72 6.59 7.85
CA VAL A 49 7.40 7.01 6.47
C VAL A 49 7.12 8.52 6.35
N GLY A 50 7.48 9.31 7.35
CA GLY A 50 7.40 10.77 7.29
C GLY A 50 8.51 11.41 6.45
N GLY A 51 8.23 12.60 5.94
CA GLY A 51 9.16 13.37 5.10
C GLY A 51 9.53 12.65 3.79
N ASN A 52 10.74 12.90 3.29
CA ASN A 52 11.22 12.32 2.03
C ASN A 52 12.64 11.75 2.14
N SER A 53 12.94 11.00 3.20
CA SER A 53 14.23 10.31 3.29
C SER A 53 14.26 9.08 2.38
N ILE A 54 15.46 8.67 1.93
CA ILE A 54 15.62 7.43 1.16
C ILE A 54 15.12 6.23 1.97
N PHE A 55 15.34 6.23 3.29
CA PHE A 55 14.86 5.17 4.17
C PHE A 55 13.32 5.12 4.23
N ALA A 56 12.64 6.27 4.35
CA ALA A 56 11.18 6.33 4.37
C ALA A 56 10.58 5.78 3.06
N ASN A 57 11.16 6.16 1.91
CA ASN A 57 10.75 5.66 0.59
C ASN A 57 11.02 4.15 0.46
N LEU A 58 12.19 3.68 0.91
CA LEU A 58 12.56 2.27 0.87
C LEU A 58 11.62 1.43 1.74
N PHE A 59 11.36 1.89 2.96
CA PHE A 59 10.45 1.22 3.88
C PHE A 59 9.04 1.14 3.28
N ALA A 60 8.55 2.24 2.71
CA ALA A 60 7.23 2.27 2.05
C ALA A 60 7.16 1.34 0.83
N SER A 61 8.20 1.27 -0.01
CA SER A 61 8.26 0.32 -1.13
C SER A 61 8.33 -1.14 -0.67
N VAL A 62 9.10 -1.44 0.37
CA VAL A 62 9.17 -2.80 0.92
C VAL A 62 7.82 -3.20 1.53
N ALA A 63 7.23 -2.32 2.34
CA ALA A 63 5.92 -2.56 2.93
C ALA A 63 4.86 -2.77 1.84
N GLY A 64 4.82 -1.90 0.83
CA GLY A 64 3.94 -2.02 -0.34
C GLY A 64 4.14 -3.34 -1.07
N ALA A 65 5.40 -3.75 -1.33
CA ALA A 65 5.70 -4.97 -2.04
C ALA A 65 5.18 -6.24 -1.36
N PHE A 66 5.13 -6.28 -0.02
CA PHE A 66 4.60 -7.42 0.71
C PHE A 66 3.07 -7.36 0.91
N MET A 67 2.49 -6.16 0.83
CA MET A 67 1.06 -5.96 0.98
C MET A 67 0.29 -6.37 -0.30
N TYR A 68 -0.95 -6.82 -0.13
CA TYR A 68 -1.89 -7.04 -1.21
C TYR A 68 -3.07 -6.09 -1.02
N PHE A 69 -3.12 -5.02 -1.81
CA PHE A 69 -4.24 -4.09 -1.80
C PHE A 69 -5.24 -4.44 -2.89
N ALA A 70 -6.53 -4.35 -2.55
CA ALA A 70 -7.52 -4.12 -3.58
C ALA A 70 -7.38 -2.67 -4.04
N THR A 71 -7.39 -2.43 -5.35
CA THR A 71 -7.23 -1.08 -5.93
C THR A 71 -8.22 -0.06 -5.34
N LEU A 72 -9.42 -0.51 -4.96
CA LEU A 72 -10.45 0.33 -4.33
C LEU A 72 -10.13 0.75 -2.89
N THR A 73 -9.33 -0.02 -2.15
CA THR A 73 -8.98 0.26 -0.75
C THR A 73 -7.63 0.95 -0.59
N GLU A 74 -6.81 0.95 -1.64
CA GLU A 74 -5.48 1.56 -1.62
C GLU A 74 -5.53 3.07 -1.41
N VAL A 75 -6.43 3.78 -2.10
CA VAL A 75 -6.56 5.25 -2.02
C VAL A 75 -7.00 5.73 -0.62
N PRO A 76 -8.06 5.17 0.01
CA PRO A 76 -8.43 5.57 1.38
C PRO A 76 -7.35 5.28 2.42
N ILE A 77 -6.67 4.12 2.33
CA ILE A 77 -5.62 3.74 3.27
C ILE A 77 -4.43 4.70 3.15
N LEU A 78 -4.00 5.00 1.92
CA LEU A 78 -2.92 5.94 1.68
C LEU A 78 -3.27 7.32 2.23
N LYS A 79 -4.51 7.78 1.98
CA LYS A 79 -4.97 9.07 2.52
C LYS A 79 -4.95 9.08 4.05
N GLY A 80 -5.40 8.02 4.72
CA GLY A 80 -5.30 7.91 6.17
C GLY A 80 -3.85 7.96 6.68
N LEU A 81 -2.91 7.31 6.00
CA LEU A 81 -1.49 7.37 6.33
C LEU A 81 -0.90 8.78 6.13
N MET A 82 -1.26 9.47 5.04
CA MET A 82 -0.85 10.85 4.78
C MET A 82 -1.42 11.83 5.80
N ASP A 83 -2.70 11.69 6.14
CA ASP A 83 -3.35 12.47 7.19
C ASP A 83 -2.71 12.17 8.57
N SER A 84 -2.05 11.02 8.73
CA SER A 84 -1.27 10.62 9.92
C SER A 84 0.23 10.98 9.85
N GLY A 85 0.68 11.72 8.83
CA GLY A 85 2.05 12.25 8.73
C GLY A 85 2.99 11.52 7.75
N MET A 86 2.48 10.61 6.92
CA MET A 86 3.26 10.01 5.81
C MET A 86 3.61 11.08 4.76
N GLY A 87 4.86 11.10 4.30
CA GLY A 87 5.31 12.01 3.25
C GLY A 87 4.85 11.58 1.85
N GLU A 88 4.79 12.54 0.93
CA GLU A 88 4.29 12.29 -0.44
C GLU A 88 5.21 11.36 -1.27
N GLY A 89 6.53 11.46 -1.08
CA GLY A 89 7.49 10.55 -1.72
C GLY A 89 7.27 9.10 -1.30
N PRO A 90 7.33 8.77 0.00
CA PRO A 90 6.97 7.46 0.51
C PRO A 90 5.58 6.98 0.06
N ALA A 91 4.60 7.89 -0.03
CA ALA A 91 3.26 7.55 -0.50
C ALA A 91 3.27 7.04 -1.94
N LEU A 92 3.98 7.72 -2.85
CA LEU A 92 4.16 7.25 -4.22
C LEU A 92 4.96 5.93 -4.26
N ALA A 93 6.01 5.81 -3.44
CA ALA A 93 6.83 4.61 -3.36
C ALA A 93 6.02 3.35 -2.97
N LEU A 94 5.02 3.52 -2.10
CA LEU A 94 4.07 2.47 -1.71
C LEU A 94 3.12 2.13 -2.87
N LEU A 95 2.49 3.14 -3.50
CA LEU A 95 1.55 2.97 -4.60
C LEU A 95 2.16 2.30 -5.84
N LEU A 96 3.46 2.49 -6.08
CA LEU A 96 4.15 1.84 -7.20
C LEU A 96 4.52 0.38 -6.89
N ALA A 97 4.90 0.09 -5.64
CA ALA A 97 5.31 -1.25 -5.23
C ALA A 97 4.11 -2.20 -5.05
N GLY A 98 3.00 -1.73 -4.47
CA GLY A 98 1.82 -2.53 -4.13
C GLY A 98 1.16 -3.30 -5.28
N PRO A 99 0.83 -2.69 -6.43
CA PRO A 99 0.25 -3.41 -7.55
C PRO A 99 1.27 -4.26 -8.31
N ALA A 100 2.55 -3.88 -8.27
CA ALA A 100 3.62 -4.61 -8.93
C ALA A 100 3.99 -5.90 -8.18
N LEU A 101 3.85 -5.91 -6.85
CA LEU A 101 4.29 -7.01 -6.00
C LEU A 101 3.29 -7.28 -4.87
N SER A 102 3.10 -8.56 -4.56
CA SER A 102 2.44 -9.01 -3.34
C SER A 102 3.01 -10.38 -2.96
N LEU A 103 2.87 -10.79 -1.70
CA LEU A 103 3.30 -12.13 -1.28
C LEU A 103 2.74 -13.25 -2.21
N PRO A 104 1.44 -13.28 -2.55
CA PRO A 104 0.91 -14.27 -3.48
C PRO A 104 1.55 -14.20 -4.87
N SER A 105 1.69 -13.00 -5.45
CA SER A 105 2.25 -12.86 -6.79
C SER A 105 3.74 -13.26 -6.83
N MET A 106 4.51 -12.95 -5.79
CA MET A 106 5.91 -13.37 -5.66
C MET A 106 6.05 -14.90 -5.62
N LEU A 107 5.17 -15.59 -4.90
CA LEU A 107 5.17 -17.05 -4.84
C LEU A 107 4.84 -17.69 -6.20
N VAL A 108 3.88 -17.12 -6.93
CA VAL A 108 3.53 -17.55 -8.29
C VAL A 108 4.69 -17.27 -9.26
N ILE A 109 5.29 -16.09 -9.20
CA ILE A 109 6.43 -15.75 -10.04
C ILE A 109 7.61 -16.69 -9.76
N ARG A 110 7.86 -17.04 -8.49
CA ARG A 110 8.88 -18.01 -8.11
C ARG A 110 8.64 -19.39 -8.67
N SER A 111 7.39 -19.87 -8.70
CA SER A 111 7.09 -21.20 -9.24
C SER A 111 7.30 -21.28 -10.76
N VAL A 112 7.18 -20.15 -11.47
CA VAL A 112 7.36 -20.07 -12.93
C VAL A 112 8.80 -19.75 -13.33
N MET A 113 9.42 -18.74 -12.72
CA MET A 113 10.73 -18.22 -13.14
C MET A 113 11.91 -18.77 -12.33
N GLY A 114 11.64 -19.39 -11.18
CA GLY A 114 12.65 -19.85 -10.22
C GLY A 114 13.18 -18.72 -9.32
N THR A 115 13.71 -19.11 -8.16
CA THR A 115 14.05 -18.20 -7.05
C THR A 115 14.98 -17.04 -7.46
N LYS A 116 16.03 -17.30 -8.24
CA LYS A 116 17.02 -16.26 -8.59
C LYS A 116 16.38 -15.11 -9.37
N LYS A 117 15.54 -15.40 -10.36
CA LYS A 117 14.89 -14.39 -11.20
C LYS A 117 13.84 -13.60 -10.40
N THR A 118 13.09 -14.30 -9.53
CA THR A 118 12.13 -13.64 -8.64
C THR A 118 12.79 -12.65 -7.71
N VAL A 119 13.91 -13.01 -7.08
CA VAL A 119 14.63 -12.10 -6.18
C VAL A 119 15.10 -10.86 -6.92
N VAL A 120 15.65 -11.01 -8.13
CA VAL A 120 16.07 -9.87 -8.96
C VAL A 120 14.87 -8.98 -9.33
N TYR A 121 13.75 -9.58 -9.73
CA TYR A 121 12.53 -8.84 -10.05
C TYR A 121 12.01 -8.03 -8.85
N VAL A 122 11.92 -8.67 -7.67
CA VAL A 122 11.48 -8.02 -6.43
C VAL A 122 12.40 -6.87 -6.06
N ALA A 123 13.72 -7.09 -6.12
CA ALA A 123 14.71 -6.06 -5.84
C ALA A 123 14.60 -4.87 -6.81
N LEU A 124 14.41 -5.13 -8.10
CA LEU A 124 14.23 -4.08 -9.11
C LEU A 124 13.00 -3.23 -8.82
N VAL A 125 11.85 -3.85 -8.54
CA VAL A 125 10.63 -3.09 -8.22
C VAL A 125 10.85 -2.24 -6.98
N ILE A 126 11.41 -2.79 -5.90
CA ILE A 126 11.67 -2.02 -4.68
C ILE A 126 12.59 -0.83 -4.96
N VAL A 127 13.70 -1.04 -5.68
CA VAL A 127 14.66 0.02 -6.00
C VAL A 127 14.05 1.09 -6.89
N LEU A 128 13.31 0.70 -7.92
CA LEU A 128 12.66 1.65 -8.85
C LEU A 128 11.56 2.44 -8.16
N SER A 129 10.70 1.79 -7.37
CA SER A 129 9.65 2.48 -6.59
C SER A 129 10.24 3.43 -5.54
N THR A 130 11.31 3.01 -4.85
CA THR A 130 12.03 3.86 -3.88
C THR A 130 12.61 5.09 -4.57
N SER A 131 13.25 4.89 -5.73
CA SER A 131 13.87 5.97 -6.50
C SER A 131 12.83 6.94 -7.02
N ALA A 132 11.74 6.43 -7.60
CA ALA A 132 10.63 7.23 -8.10
C ALA A 132 9.97 8.06 -6.98
N GLY A 133 9.63 7.42 -5.86
CA GLY A 133 9.08 8.10 -4.68
C GLY A 133 10.01 9.19 -4.15
N PHE A 134 11.30 8.88 -4.00
CA PHE A 134 12.28 9.84 -3.53
C PHE A 134 12.39 11.03 -4.47
N THR A 135 12.48 10.80 -5.79
CA THR A 135 12.55 11.89 -6.78
C THR A 135 11.28 12.72 -6.81
N TYR A 136 10.11 12.10 -6.66
CA TYR A 136 8.84 12.80 -6.64
C TYR A 136 8.73 13.69 -5.40
N GLY A 137 9.07 13.17 -4.22
CA GLY A 137 9.05 13.96 -2.98
C GLY A 137 10.10 15.07 -2.90
N LEU A 138 11.02 15.19 -3.88
CA LEU A 138 11.89 16.35 -4.02
C LEU A 138 11.24 17.50 -4.81
N ILE A 139 10.22 17.20 -5.61
CA ILE A 139 9.55 18.13 -6.52
C ILE A 139 8.21 18.60 -5.96
N ALA A 140 7.52 17.72 -5.22
CA ALA A 140 6.27 18.01 -4.52
C ALA A 140 6.48 18.96 -3.33
#